data_AF-A0A2R7KDR0-F1
#
_entry.id   AF-A0A2R7KDR0-F1
#
_cell.length_a   1.000
_cell.length_b   1.000
_cell.length_c   1.000
_cell.angle_alpha   90.00
_cell.angle_beta   90.00
_cell.angle_gamma   90.00
#
_symmetry.space_group_name_H-M   'P 1'
#
loop_
_entity.id
_entity.type
_entity.pdbx_description
1 polymer ?
#
loop_
_entity_poly.entity_id
_entity_poly.type
_entity_poly.pdbx_seq_one_letter_code
_entity_poly.pdbx_strand_id
1 'polypeptide(L)'
;MISPAPKVEKKLTPISELRKFYVKDKTQYNTGLIPFFIQHFQDLLPQLKPKDVQILAEVIDTKLERYTPERFELKGLSHSSGQISYTHNNSESLQAEIFFKSALILGRNDLLIKYREKLLKKLPRLDIYHNNHPKMPSLLEAIGHISEKEQLLIYEYWLARKDDLLVYSARSFAEVILELKSVQLSPILLALIDNKKVNEFDKREVLDAFAKLAQSDSDRQALSRIFLTNSNGGDPKLADIANACLVSRFTDPHAISWRIDQLKSRMRDFDDDHKYNGLRAVSDFESEMDRPQLGKCLYGIKSDQIRIAVTDLLYYSFEIRTRKLQFRYSHYLQQIIYEYFKSILSRNELLALRKSVAAYPDQGRTYGFTQYLDRLTIDLHELTPTAEPFLTAIHSLNDTMAKKYVQISSHSELKDLISKIFRNEISNLIENEGFYRVASKLQDANTEQYKPSEAIIQKTLKLALEKALMENGLRKSDIHREVQTYDDKRFDYLISYGLYGPIVVELKLLHNPEIQIESKRKSYKPKLKQYLSANHSQGIYAVFQLTKNQKHKDNYLKMMNEYEDIPGLEHILIKCLDNGE
;
A
#
# COMPACT_ATOMS: atom_id res chain seq x y z
N MET A 1 27.81 4.08 81.21
CA MET A 1 26.95 5.08 80.53
C MET A 1 26.35 4.42 79.31
N ILE A 2 25.11 3.96 79.40
CA ILE A 2 24.40 3.33 78.27
C ILE A 2 23.66 4.47 77.55
N SER A 3 24.05 4.69 76.29
CA SER A 3 23.42 5.68 75.41
C SER A 3 21.93 5.31 75.19
N PRO A 4 20.99 6.27 75.25
CA PRO A 4 19.59 5.95 75.01
C PRO A 4 19.39 5.56 73.54
N ALA A 5 18.69 4.45 73.33
CA ALA A 5 18.29 3.98 72.01
C ALA A 5 17.52 5.07 71.24
N PRO A 6 17.69 5.16 69.91
CA PRO A 6 17.01 6.16 69.10
C PRO A 6 15.50 5.93 69.18
N LYS A 7 14.75 7.01 69.47
CA LYS A 7 13.29 7.01 69.41
C LYS A 7 12.87 6.64 67.99
N VAL A 8 12.25 5.46 67.85
CA VAL A 8 11.57 5.06 66.62
C VAL A 8 10.39 6.00 66.43
N GLU A 9 10.49 6.95 65.50
CA GLU A 9 9.34 7.70 65.00
C GLU A 9 8.36 6.69 64.38
N LYS A 10 7.20 6.51 65.02
CA LYS A 10 6.09 5.74 64.45
C LYS A 10 5.68 6.43 63.14
N LYS A 11 5.99 5.82 62.00
CA LYS A 11 5.36 6.15 60.71
C LYS A 11 3.84 6.06 60.89
N LEU A 12 3.18 7.21 60.82
CA LEU A 12 1.73 7.31 60.89
C LEU A 12 1.13 6.58 59.68
N THR A 13 0.03 5.86 59.89
CA THR A 13 -0.71 5.24 58.79
C THR A 13 -1.49 6.34 58.04
N PRO A 14 -1.71 6.23 56.72
CA PRO A 14 -2.44 7.24 55.94
C PRO A 14 -3.80 7.62 56.55
N ILE A 15 -4.51 6.66 57.16
CA ILE A 15 -5.79 6.91 57.85
C ILE A 15 -5.63 7.78 59.11
N SER A 16 -4.51 7.65 59.82
CA SER A 16 -4.23 8.48 61.00
C SER A 16 -3.89 9.92 60.61
N GLU A 17 -3.28 10.12 59.43
CA GLU A 17 -3.02 11.45 58.87
C GLU A 17 -4.30 12.10 58.35
N LEU A 18 -5.14 11.36 57.61
CA LEU A 18 -6.45 11.84 57.15
C LEU A 18 -7.27 12.41 58.32
N ARG A 19 -7.32 11.69 59.44
CA ARG A 19 -8.09 12.09 60.63
C ARG A 19 -7.55 13.34 61.33
N LYS A 20 -6.29 13.75 61.08
CA LYS A 20 -5.77 15.04 61.57
C LYS A 20 -6.39 16.23 60.85
N PHE A 21 -6.89 16.03 59.63
CA PHE A 21 -7.60 17.07 58.89
C PHE A 21 -9.05 17.25 59.37
N TYR A 22 -9.57 16.37 60.24
CA TYR A 22 -10.92 16.51 60.78
C TYR A 22 -10.96 17.64 61.80
N VAL A 23 -11.79 18.64 61.51
CA VAL A 23 -11.97 19.81 62.36
C VAL A 23 -13.11 19.53 63.33
N LYS A 24 -13.01 20.05 64.56
CA LYS A 24 -14.05 19.88 65.60
C LYS A 24 -15.30 20.71 65.32
N ASP A 25 -15.16 21.81 64.60
CA ASP A 25 -16.25 22.71 64.21
C ASP A 25 -16.72 22.34 62.79
N LYS A 26 -18.02 22.01 62.66
CA LYS A 26 -18.63 21.66 61.38
C LYS A 26 -18.69 22.83 60.39
N THR A 27 -18.49 24.07 60.84
CA THR A 27 -18.55 25.27 59.98
C THR A 27 -17.20 25.63 59.36
N GLN A 28 -16.09 25.07 59.88
CA GLN A 28 -14.73 25.29 59.39
C GLN A 28 -14.13 23.96 58.94
N TYR A 29 -13.92 23.80 57.62
CA TYR A 29 -13.28 22.60 57.08
C TYR A 29 -11.82 22.87 56.73
N ASN A 30 -10.96 21.88 56.97
CA ASN A 30 -9.58 21.94 56.55
C ASN A 30 -9.51 21.79 55.01
N THR A 31 -8.98 22.80 54.32
CA THR A 31 -8.88 22.84 52.86
C THR A 31 -7.99 21.73 52.29
N GLY A 32 -7.09 21.16 53.09
CA GLY A 32 -6.25 20.03 52.71
C GLY A 32 -6.93 18.65 52.81
N LEU A 33 -8.11 18.53 53.43
CA LEU A 33 -8.76 17.24 53.67
C LEU A 33 -9.06 16.48 52.37
N ILE A 34 -9.74 17.15 51.44
CA ILE A 34 -10.18 16.54 50.18
C ILE A 34 -8.99 16.29 49.23
N PRO A 35 -8.05 17.24 49.03
CA PRO A 35 -6.80 16.97 48.33
C PRO A 35 -6.03 15.75 48.86
N PHE A 36 -5.89 15.64 50.19
CA PHE A 36 -5.22 14.50 50.81
C PHE A 36 -5.97 13.19 50.55
N PHE A 37 -7.30 13.19 50.67
CA PHE A 37 -8.13 12.03 50.37
C PHE A 37 -7.94 11.56 48.91
N ILE A 38 -8.03 12.46 47.94
CA ILE A 38 -7.83 12.15 46.51
C ILE A 38 -6.43 11.57 46.26
N GLN A 39 -5.40 12.14 46.89
CA GLN A 39 -4.02 11.69 46.69
C GLN A 39 -3.78 10.27 47.21
N HIS A 40 -4.47 9.87 48.29
CA HIS A 40 -4.24 8.61 49.01
C HIS A 40 -5.42 7.65 48.97
N PHE A 41 -6.37 7.83 48.05
CA PHE A 41 -7.67 7.15 48.10
C PHE A 41 -7.58 5.62 48.09
N GLN A 42 -6.59 5.02 47.41
CA GLN A 42 -6.45 3.56 47.33
C GLN A 42 -6.10 2.93 48.67
N ASP A 43 -5.24 3.58 49.43
CA ASP A 43 -4.86 3.11 50.76
C ASP A 43 -5.95 3.43 51.78
N LEU A 44 -6.64 4.56 51.60
CA LEU A 44 -7.67 5.04 52.52
C LEU A 44 -8.98 4.27 52.40
N LEU A 45 -9.49 4.02 51.19
CA LEU A 45 -10.81 3.43 50.95
C LEU A 45 -11.06 2.14 51.78
N PRO A 46 -10.16 1.14 51.81
CA PRO A 46 -10.36 -0.07 52.61
C PRO A 46 -10.35 0.18 54.13
N GLN A 47 -9.82 1.32 54.58
CA GLN A 47 -9.63 1.66 55.99
C GLN A 47 -10.68 2.64 56.53
N LEU A 48 -11.50 3.24 55.65
CA LEU A 48 -12.53 4.20 56.05
C LEU A 48 -13.64 3.51 56.85
N LYS A 49 -13.97 4.07 58.02
CA LYS A 49 -15.15 3.68 58.78
C LYS A 49 -16.37 4.48 58.30
N PRO A 50 -17.61 4.04 58.58
CA PRO A 50 -18.82 4.80 58.21
C PRO A 50 -18.80 6.27 58.67
N LYS A 51 -18.23 6.55 59.84
CA LYS A 51 -18.04 7.91 60.35
C LYS A 51 -17.07 8.74 59.50
N ASP A 52 -16.00 8.13 59.00
CA ASP A 52 -15.03 8.82 58.12
C ASP A 52 -15.69 9.17 56.78
N VAL A 53 -16.44 8.23 56.19
CA VAL A 53 -17.21 8.45 54.96
C VAL A 53 -18.25 9.56 55.14
N GLN A 54 -18.94 9.59 56.28
CA GLN A 54 -19.91 10.64 56.59
C GLN A 54 -19.24 12.02 56.67
N ILE A 55 -18.11 12.14 57.37
CA ILE A 55 -17.38 13.41 57.49
C ILE A 55 -16.95 13.92 56.11
N LEU A 56 -16.34 13.04 55.30
CA LEU A 56 -15.92 13.40 53.94
C LEU A 56 -17.11 13.83 53.08
N ALA A 57 -18.23 13.10 53.15
CA ALA A 57 -19.42 13.44 52.40
C ALA A 57 -20.07 14.77 52.86
N GLU A 58 -20.10 15.07 54.16
CA GLU A 58 -20.60 16.36 54.68
C GLU A 58 -19.73 17.53 54.17
N VAL A 59 -18.40 17.35 54.12
CA VAL A 59 -17.48 18.36 53.55
C VAL A 59 -17.75 18.56 52.06
N ILE A 60 -17.88 17.46 51.30
CA ILE A 60 -18.16 17.49 49.87
C ILE A 60 -19.50 18.16 49.59
N ASP A 61 -20.56 17.76 50.30
CA ASP A 61 -21.91 18.33 50.16
C ASP A 61 -21.89 19.83 50.40
N THR A 62 -21.27 20.28 51.50
CA THR A 62 -21.19 21.71 51.83
C THR A 62 -20.39 22.51 50.80
N LYS A 63 -19.30 21.95 50.27
CA LYS A 63 -18.49 22.62 49.24
C LYS A 63 -19.22 22.69 47.90
N LEU A 64 -19.90 21.63 47.50
CA LEU A 64 -20.73 21.60 46.29
C LEU A 64 -21.97 22.48 46.41
N GLU A 65 -22.56 22.61 47.61
CA GLU A 65 -23.66 23.54 47.87
C GLU A 65 -23.24 24.99 47.65
N ARG A 66 -22.08 25.38 48.20
CA ARG A 66 -21.52 26.74 48.07
C ARG A 66 -20.96 27.04 46.68
N TYR A 67 -20.58 26.02 45.93
CA TYR A 67 -20.09 26.17 44.56
C TYR A 67 -21.19 26.76 43.66
N THR A 68 -20.93 27.91 43.06
CA THR A 68 -21.86 28.64 42.17
C THR A 68 -21.17 28.93 40.84
N PRO A 69 -21.31 28.04 39.83
CA PRO A 69 -20.66 28.17 38.52
C PRO A 69 -20.87 29.54 37.85
N GLU A 70 -22.05 30.13 38.06
CA GLU A 70 -22.48 31.41 37.48
C GLU A 70 -21.68 32.60 38.01
N ARG A 71 -21.16 32.51 39.24
CA ARG A 71 -20.39 33.58 39.87
C ARG A 71 -18.90 33.47 39.62
N PHE A 72 -18.43 32.34 39.10
CA PHE A 72 -17.01 32.14 38.82
C PHE A 72 -16.63 32.88 37.53
N GLU A 73 -15.57 33.67 37.58
CA GLU A 73 -15.01 34.38 36.43
C GLU A 73 -13.51 34.12 36.32
N LEU A 74 -13.03 33.90 35.09
CA LEU A 74 -11.61 33.81 34.74
C LEU A 74 -11.27 34.86 33.68
N LYS A 75 -10.19 35.62 33.87
CA LYS A 75 -9.71 36.65 32.93
C LYS A 75 -8.24 36.43 32.59
N GLY A 76 -7.92 36.42 31.29
CA GLY A 76 -6.55 36.34 30.81
C GLY A 76 -5.78 37.65 31.04
N LEU A 77 -4.50 37.58 31.42
CA LEU A 77 -3.68 38.76 31.70
C LEU A 77 -2.73 39.14 30.54
N SER A 78 -2.08 38.18 29.87
CA SER A 78 -1.35 38.36 28.59
C SER A 78 -0.70 37.04 28.15
N HIS A 79 -0.42 36.91 26.83
CA HIS A 79 0.37 35.83 26.24
C HIS A 79 1.80 36.31 25.98
N SER A 80 2.69 36.23 26.97
CA SER A 80 4.13 36.35 26.74
C SER A 80 4.82 35.02 27.06
N SER A 81 5.47 34.44 26.04
CA SER A 81 6.38 33.29 26.12
C SER A 81 5.86 32.08 26.92
N GLY A 82 4.89 31.36 26.36
CA GLY A 82 4.58 29.97 26.74
C GLY A 82 3.92 29.73 28.10
N GLN A 83 3.75 30.75 28.95
CA GLN A 83 2.98 30.65 30.19
C GLN A 83 1.62 31.34 30.06
N ILE A 84 0.56 30.57 30.31
CA ILE A 84 -0.81 31.07 30.41
C ILE A 84 -0.96 31.73 31.78
N SER A 85 -1.04 33.06 31.81
CA SER A 85 -1.34 33.83 33.03
C SER A 85 -2.80 34.27 33.03
N TYR A 86 -3.54 33.89 34.08
CA TYR A 86 -4.93 34.27 34.28
C TYR A 86 -5.17 34.66 35.74
N THR A 87 -6.20 35.48 35.94
CA THR A 87 -6.79 35.76 37.25
C THR A 87 -8.15 35.12 37.35
N HIS A 88 -8.56 34.78 38.57
CA HIS A 88 -9.88 34.25 38.84
C HIS A 88 -10.42 34.84 40.14
N ASN A 89 -11.73 34.97 40.25
CA ASN A 89 -12.37 35.54 41.45
C ASN A 89 -12.58 34.55 42.60
N ASN A 90 -12.43 33.23 42.36
CA ASN A 90 -12.64 32.20 43.37
C ASN A 90 -11.81 30.93 43.11
N SER A 91 -10.80 30.66 43.94
CA SER A 91 -9.93 29.47 43.84
C SER A 91 -10.66 28.16 44.12
N GLU A 92 -11.65 28.15 45.02
CA GLU A 92 -12.43 26.94 45.33
C GLU A 92 -13.28 26.51 44.12
N SER A 93 -13.86 27.49 43.41
CA SER A 93 -14.62 27.25 42.19
C SER A 93 -13.73 26.72 41.06
N LEU A 94 -12.46 27.14 41.00
CA LEU A 94 -11.48 26.60 40.06
C LEU A 94 -11.29 25.10 40.29
N GLN A 95 -11.14 24.69 41.55
CA GLN A 95 -10.87 23.31 41.99
C GLN A 95 -12.12 22.44 42.19
N ALA A 96 -13.33 22.95 41.90
CA ALA A 96 -14.59 22.28 42.23
C ALA A 96 -14.72 20.81 41.75
N GLU A 97 -14.03 20.46 40.67
CA GLU A 97 -13.93 19.10 40.14
C GLU A 97 -13.50 18.07 41.19
N ILE A 98 -12.59 18.46 42.10
CA ILE A 98 -12.06 17.57 43.14
C ILE A 98 -13.15 17.03 44.06
N PHE A 99 -14.21 17.81 44.31
CA PHE A 99 -15.31 17.41 45.16
C PHE A 99 -16.23 16.41 44.46
N PHE A 100 -16.48 16.59 43.15
CA PHE A 100 -17.20 15.60 42.34
C PHE A 100 -16.43 14.29 42.25
N LYS A 101 -15.10 14.33 42.00
CA LYS A 101 -14.23 13.15 42.01
C LYS A 101 -14.30 12.43 43.35
N SER A 102 -14.22 13.17 44.45
CA SER A 102 -14.28 12.58 45.79
C SER A 102 -15.63 11.92 46.07
N ALA A 103 -16.74 12.51 45.61
CA ALA A 103 -18.06 11.89 45.72
C ALA A 103 -18.12 10.56 44.97
N LEU A 104 -17.58 10.52 43.75
CA LEU A 104 -17.52 9.31 42.93
C LEU A 104 -16.68 8.22 43.59
N ILE A 105 -15.48 8.55 44.07
CA ILE A 105 -14.58 7.61 44.76
C ILE A 105 -15.24 7.02 46.02
N LEU A 106 -16.02 7.83 46.75
CA LEU A 106 -16.76 7.38 47.94
C LEU A 106 -18.05 6.61 47.64
N GLY A 107 -18.42 6.44 46.35
CA GLY A 107 -19.69 5.83 45.95
C GLY A 107 -20.92 6.66 46.31
N ARG A 108 -20.77 7.97 46.51
CA ARG A 108 -21.86 8.91 46.85
C ARG A 108 -22.56 9.44 45.60
N ASN A 109 -23.20 8.52 44.87
CA ASN A 109 -23.96 8.84 43.67
C ASN A 109 -25.13 9.81 43.94
N ASP A 110 -25.66 9.80 45.15
CA ASP A 110 -26.68 10.75 45.60
C ASP A 110 -26.20 12.21 45.52
N LEU A 111 -24.92 12.49 45.84
CA LEU A 111 -24.33 13.82 45.70
C LEU A 111 -24.13 14.21 44.24
N LEU A 112 -23.73 13.27 43.38
CA LEU A 112 -23.59 13.49 41.94
C LEU A 112 -24.94 13.82 41.29
N ILE A 113 -26.01 13.13 41.71
CA ILE A 113 -27.38 13.39 41.25
C ILE A 113 -27.87 14.75 41.78
N LYS A 114 -27.70 15.02 43.07
CA LYS A 114 -28.11 16.30 43.71
C LYS A 114 -27.47 17.51 43.04
N TYR A 115 -26.20 17.42 42.64
CA TYR A 115 -25.43 18.52 42.06
C TYR A 115 -25.16 18.36 40.56
N ARG A 116 -25.97 17.55 39.86
CA ARG A 116 -25.75 17.20 38.45
C ARG A 116 -25.63 18.41 37.54
N GLU A 117 -26.49 19.42 37.72
CA GLU A 117 -26.42 20.65 36.93
C GLU A 117 -25.07 21.38 37.10
N LYS A 118 -24.55 21.47 38.33
CA LYS A 118 -23.26 22.10 38.62
C LYS A 118 -22.09 21.30 38.03
N LEU A 119 -22.21 19.97 38.00
CA LEU A 119 -21.24 19.08 37.36
C LEU A 119 -21.22 19.31 35.84
N LEU A 120 -22.38 19.38 35.19
CA LEU A 120 -22.49 19.65 33.75
C LEU A 120 -21.96 21.04 33.37
N LYS A 121 -22.16 22.04 34.24
CA LYS A 121 -21.55 23.38 34.09
C LYS A 121 -20.05 23.42 34.34
N LYS A 122 -19.40 22.28 34.60
CA LYS A 122 -17.95 22.14 34.76
C LYS A 122 -17.27 21.39 33.61
N LEU A 123 -18.02 20.92 32.60
CA LEU A 123 -17.53 20.10 31.48
C LEU A 123 -16.18 20.56 30.87
N PRO A 124 -15.95 21.84 30.50
CA PRO A 124 -14.67 22.29 29.94
C PRO A 124 -13.47 22.07 30.84
N ARG A 125 -13.69 21.85 32.14
CA ARG A 125 -12.66 21.66 33.16
C ARG A 125 -12.69 20.28 33.82
N LEU A 126 -13.34 19.28 33.23
CA LEU A 126 -13.25 17.91 33.72
C LEU A 126 -11.96 17.22 33.28
N ASP A 127 -11.26 16.58 34.20
CA ASP A 127 -10.17 15.62 33.96
C ASP A 127 -8.88 16.17 33.32
N ILE A 128 -8.70 17.50 33.27
CA ILE A 128 -7.65 18.16 32.47
C ILE A 128 -6.33 18.37 33.20
N TYR A 129 -6.33 18.37 34.54
CA TYR A 129 -5.09 18.51 35.30
C TYR A 129 -4.59 17.15 35.74
N HIS A 130 -3.77 16.56 34.85
CA HIS A 130 -2.78 15.50 35.06
C HIS A 130 -2.54 15.09 36.52
N ASN A 131 -3.40 14.22 37.02
CA ASN A 131 -3.10 13.26 38.08
C ASN A 131 -4.13 12.13 38.04
N ASN A 132 -4.38 11.61 36.84
CA ASN A 132 -5.03 10.31 36.71
C ASN A 132 -4.01 9.28 37.19
N HIS A 133 -3.99 9.04 38.50
CA HIS A 133 -3.59 7.74 38.98
C HIS A 133 -4.30 6.72 38.09
N PRO A 134 -3.64 5.70 37.52
CA PRO A 134 -4.25 4.79 36.53
C PRO A 134 -5.49 4.02 37.01
N LYS A 135 -5.94 4.21 38.26
CA LYS A 135 -7.17 3.64 38.84
C LYS A 135 -8.18 4.70 39.27
N MET A 136 -7.98 5.97 38.91
CA MET A 136 -8.91 7.05 39.23
C MET A 136 -10.19 6.87 38.39
N PRO A 137 -11.39 6.83 39.01
CA PRO A 137 -12.64 6.75 38.26
C PRO A 137 -12.86 7.99 37.37
N SER A 138 -13.33 7.78 36.13
CA SER A 138 -13.66 8.86 35.21
C SER A 138 -14.96 9.56 35.61
N LEU A 139 -14.92 10.88 35.78
CA LEU A 139 -16.15 11.65 36.00
C LEU A 139 -17.03 11.64 34.76
N LEU A 140 -16.43 11.62 33.56
CA LEU A 140 -17.19 11.62 32.32
C LEU A 140 -18.00 10.32 32.14
N GLU A 141 -17.40 9.17 32.47
CA GLU A 141 -18.12 7.89 32.50
C GLU A 141 -19.27 7.92 33.52
N ALA A 142 -19.05 8.52 34.69
CA ALA A 142 -20.05 8.63 35.74
C ALA A 142 -21.21 9.59 35.40
N ILE A 143 -20.97 10.61 34.57
CA ILE A 143 -22.03 11.51 34.06
C ILE A 143 -23.01 10.72 33.19
N GLY A 144 -22.50 9.75 32.42
CA GLY A 144 -23.29 8.92 31.53
C GLY A 144 -24.05 9.72 30.48
N HIS A 145 -25.27 9.28 30.16
CA HIS A 145 -26.10 9.95 29.17
C HIS A 145 -26.52 11.37 29.61
N ILE A 146 -26.41 12.35 28.70
CA ILE A 146 -26.87 13.72 28.88
C ILE A 146 -28.11 13.95 28.02
N SER A 147 -29.24 14.26 28.67
CA SER A 147 -30.52 14.51 27.99
C SER A 147 -30.51 15.78 27.14
N GLU A 148 -31.43 15.91 26.18
CA GLU A 148 -31.54 17.11 25.34
C GLU A 148 -31.74 18.39 26.17
N LYS A 149 -32.54 18.32 27.25
CA LYS A 149 -32.73 19.44 28.18
C LYS A 149 -31.41 19.87 28.84
N GLU A 150 -30.58 18.91 29.22
CA GLU A 150 -29.28 19.17 29.83
C GLU A 150 -28.28 19.71 28.81
N GLN A 151 -28.32 19.22 27.57
CA GLN A 151 -27.52 19.76 26.47
C GLN A 151 -27.88 21.21 26.18
N LEU A 152 -29.18 21.55 26.15
CA LEU A 152 -29.64 22.94 26.00
C LEU A 152 -29.15 23.82 27.15
N LEU A 153 -29.22 23.32 28.39
CA LEU A 153 -28.70 24.03 29.56
C LEU A 153 -27.19 24.29 29.45
N ILE A 154 -26.41 23.30 29.02
CA ILE A 154 -24.96 23.44 28.81
C ILE A 154 -24.70 24.48 27.71
N TYR A 155 -25.45 24.38 26.60
CA TYR A 155 -25.34 25.28 25.45
C TYR A 155 -25.58 26.74 25.84
N GLU A 156 -26.73 27.02 26.46
CA GLU A 156 -27.12 28.37 26.88
C GLU A 156 -26.14 28.92 27.92
N TYR A 157 -25.74 28.10 28.89
CA TYR A 157 -24.80 28.50 29.92
C TYR A 157 -23.46 28.93 29.35
N TRP A 158 -22.84 28.12 28.47
CA TRP A 158 -21.50 28.41 27.95
C TRP A 158 -21.47 29.54 26.93
N LEU A 159 -22.51 29.71 26.11
CA LEU A 159 -22.58 30.84 25.17
C LEU A 159 -22.91 32.18 25.85
N ALA A 160 -23.60 32.16 26.99
CA ALA A 160 -23.92 33.38 27.73
C ALA A 160 -22.71 33.95 28.50
N ARG A 161 -21.62 33.19 28.66
CA ARG A 161 -20.44 33.64 29.42
C ARG A 161 -19.71 34.76 28.69
N LYS A 162 -19.20 35.70 29.49
CA LYS A 162 -18.42 36.86 29.01
C LYS A 162 -16.95 36.83 29.44
N ASP A 163 -16.58 35.83 30.22
CA ASP A 163 -15.22 35.65 30.74
C ASP A 163 -14.41 34.72 29.82
N ASP A 164 -13.13 34.55 30.13
CA ASP A 164 -12.19 33.79 29.28
C ASP A 164 -12.11 32.30 29.65
N LEU A 165 -12.96 31.82 30.57
CA LEU A 165 -12.89 30.44 31.05
C LEU A 165 -12.96 29.42 29.90
N LEU A 166 -13.95 29.57 29.00
CA LEU A 166 -14.12 28.64 27.90
C LEU A 166 -12.95 28.72 26.89
N VAL A 167 -12.37 29.91 26.70
CA VAL A 167 -11.20 30.13 25.83
C VAL A 167 -10.00 29.35 26.35
N TYR A 168 -9.70 29.45 27.64
CA TYR A 168 -8.58 28.73 28.28
C TYR A 168 -8.87 27.25 28.55
N SER A 169 -10.04 26.77 28.17
CA SER A 169 -10.45 25.37 28.31
C SER A 169 -11.00 24.82 26.99
N ALA A 170 -10.65 25.45 25.86
CA ALA A 170 -11.22 25.15 24.55
C ALA A 170 -10.89 23.72 24.11
N ARG A 171 -9.61 23.34 24.15
CA ARG A 171 -9.14 21.98 23.83
C ARG A 171 -9.83 20.93 24.70
N SER A 172 -9.82 21.17 26.01
CA SER A 172 -10.42 20.29 26.99
C SER A 172 -11.91 20.07 26.77
N PHE A 173 -12.62 21.15 26.46
CA PHE A 173 -14.02 21.07 26.14
C PHE A 173 -14.29 20.30 24.85
N ALA A 174 -13.42 20.47 23.84
CA ALA A 174 -13.49 19.71 22.60
C ALA A 174 -13.31 18.20 22.83
N GLU A 175 -12.34 17.80 23.66
CA GLU A 175 -12.12 16.41 24.06
C GLU A 175 -13.36 15.83 24.76
N VAL A 176 -13.93 16.58 25.73
CA VAL A 176 -15.13 16.18 26.47
C VAL A 176 -16.36 16.05 25.58
N ILE A 177 -16.63 17.01 24.69
CA ILE A 177 -17.77 16.93 23.76
C ILE A 177 -17.62 15.74 22.81
N LEU A 178 -16.40 15.48 22.33
CA LEU A 178 -16.13 14.36 21.43
C LEU A 178 -16.39 13.01 22.12
N GLU A 179 -15.95 12.85 23.37
CA GLU A 179 -16.18 11.62 24.15
C GLU A 179 -17.65 11.41 24.48
N LEU A 180 -18.38 12.50 24.79
CA LEU A 180 -19.85 12.49 24.95
C LEU A 180 -20.62 12.28 23.64
N LYS A 181 -19.97 12.43 22.49
CA LYS A 181 -20.56 12.37 21.14
C LYS A 181 -21.76 13.32 20.97
N SER A 182 -21.73 14.49 21.61
CA SER A 182 -22.87 15.42 21.63
C SER A 182 -22.82 16.41 20.47
N VAL A 183 -23.54 16.11 19.38
CA VAL A 183 -23.62 16.95 18.18
C VAL A 183 -24.28 18.31 18.46
N GLN A 184 -25.20 18.37 19.42
CA GLN A 184 -25.93 19.59 19.81
C GLN A 184 -25.01 20.66 20.42
N LEU A 185 -23.86 20.25 20.99
CA LEU A 185 -22.88 21.17 21.57
C LEU A 185 -21.82 21.64 20.54
N SER A 186 -21.80 21.07 19.34
CA SER A 186 -20.91 21.44 18.24
C SER A 186 -20.89 22.93 17.88
N PRO A 187 -22.00 23.71 17.97
CA PRO A 187 -21.93 25.14 17.65
C PRO A 187 -21.06 25.93 18.64
N ILE A 188 -20.83 25.43 19.86
CA ILE A 188 -19.87 26.06 20.79
C ILE A 188 -18.44 25.85 20.29
N LEU A 189 -18.13 24.69 19.71
CA LEU A 189 -16.82 24.43 19.08
C LEU A 189 -16.57 25.39 17.92
N LEU A 190 -17.59 25.64 17.08
CA LEU A 190 -17.51 26.64 16.00
C LEU A 190 -17.24 28.05 16.56
N ALA A 191 -17.96 28.44 17.62
CA ALA A 191 -17.73 29.73 18.27
C ALA A 191 -16.29 29.87 18.82
N LEU A 192 -15.70 28.77 19.29
CA LEU A 192 -14.30 28.76 19.76
C LEU A 192 -13.29 28.86 18.61
N ILE A 193 -13.56 28.24 17.46
CA ILE A 193 -12.71 28.35 16.26
C ILE A 193 -12.66 29.80 15.75
N ASP A 194 -13.82 30.48 15.72
CA ASP A 194 -13.92 31.88 15.30
C ASP A 194 -13.37 32.87 16.37
N ASN A 195 -13.09 32.41 17.59
CA ASN A 195 -12.64 33.28 18.69
C ASN A 195 -11.14 33.58 18.59
N LYS A 196 -10.81 34.86 18.42
CA LYS A 196 -9.43 35.37 18.30
C LYS A 196 -8.55 35.16 19.54
N LYS A 197 -9.15 34.96 20.72
CA LYS A 197 -8.39 34.71 21.97
C LYS A 197 -7.94 33.25 22.10
N VAL A 198 -8.59 32.32 21.39
CA VAL A 198 -8.15 30.92 21.36
C VAL A 198 -6.88 30.86 20.53
N ASN A 199 -5.84 30.22 21.05
CA ASN A 199 -4.57 30.09 20.32
C ASN A 199 -4.72 29.09 19.16
N GLU A 200 -3.83 29.20 18.17
CA GLU A 200 -3.92 28.40 16.94
C GLU A 200 -3.81 26.89 17.18
N PHE A 201 -3.07 26.46 18.20
CA PHE A 201 -2.98 25.03 18.55
C PHE A 201 -4.33 24.51 19.04
N ASP A 202 -4.95 25.20 20.00
CA ASP A 202 -6.25 24.79 20.54
C ASP A 202 -7.37 24.88 19.49
N LYS A 203 -7.32 25.87 18.58
CA LYS A 203 -8.28 25.93 17.46
C LYS A 203 -8.23 24.69 16.57
N ARG A 204 -7.03 24.14 16.32
CA ARG A 204 -6.86 22.91 15.52
C ARG A 204 -7.47 21.71 16.21
N GLU A 205 -7.24 21.55 17.52
CA GLU A 205 -7.85 20.47 18.32
C GLU A 205 -9.38 20.60 18.37
N VAL A 206 -9.89 21.82 18.55
CA VAL A 206 -11.33 22.11 18.54
C VAL A 206 -11.94 21.79 17.17
N LEU A 207 -11.29 22.18 16.07
CA LEU A 207 -11.76 21.88 14.71
C LEU A 207 -11.73 20.39 14.41
N ASP A 208 -10.71 19.66 14.86
CA ASP A 208 -10.65 18.20 14.70
C ASP A 208 -11.79 17.50 15.45
N ALA A 209 -12.10 17.92 16.68
CA ALA A 209 -13.25 17.42 17.42
C ALA A 209 -14.57 17.73 16.70
N PHE A 210 -14.77 18.97 16.24
CA PHE A 210 -15.94 19.36 15.47
C PHE A 210 -16.06 18.52 14.18
N ALA A 211 -14.97 18.34 13.44
CA ALA A 211 -14.92 17.55 12.22
C ALA A 211 -15.32 16.09 12.45
N LYS A 212 -14.95 15.50 13.59
CA LYS A 212 -15.36 14.13 13.97
C LYS A 212 -16.84 14.02 14.36
N LEU A 213 -17.50 15.13 14.69
CA LEU A 213 -18.92 15.17 15.04
C LEU A 213 -19.80 15.62 13.88
N ALA A 214 -19.23 16.31 12.88
CA ALA A 214 -19.94 16.85 11.72
C ALA A 214 -20.71 15.77 10.94
N GLN A 215 -22.01 15.99 10.73
CA GLN A 215 -22.90 15.05 10.04
C GLN A 215 -23.94 15.74 9.14
N SER A 216 -24.24 17.02 9.40
CA SER A 216 -25.29 17.75 8.68
C SER A 216 -24.75 18.59 7.52
N ASP A 217 -25.65 19.01 6.63
CA ASP A 217 -25.32 19.97 5.57
C ASP A 217 -24.86 21.32 6.12
N SER A 218 -25.38 21.74 7.28
CA SER A 218 -24.92 22.94 7.96
C SER A 218 -23.47 22.81 8.42
N ASP A 219 -23.08 21.64 8.93
CA ASP A 219 -21.70 21.36 9.32
C ASP A 219 -20.78 21.37 8.10
N ARG A 220 -21.23 20.78 6.98
CA ARG A 220 -20.51 20.84 5.71
C ARG A 220 -20.26 22.29 5.27
N GLN A 221 -21.27 23.15 5.33
CA GLN A 221 -21.12 24.57 4.99
C GLN A 221 -20.15 25.30 5.93
N ALA A 222 -20.21 25.02 7.22
CA ALA A 222 -19.27 25.58 8.20
C ALA A 222 -17.82 25.15 7.91
N LEU A 223 -17.59 23.87 7.61
CA LEU A 223 -16.29 23.35 7.21
C LEU A 223 -15.80 23.98 5.90
N SER A 224 -16.67 24.13 4.91
CA SER A 224 -16.32 24.80 3.64
C SER A 224 -15.91 26.25 3.86
N ARG A 225 -16.60 27.00 4.73
CA ARG A 225 -16.20 28.37 5.10
C ARG A 225 -14.81 28.38 5.74
N ILE A 226 -14.58 27.52 6.73
CA ILE A 226 -13.30 27.43 7.44
C ILE A 226 -12.18 27.06 6.47
N PHE A 227 -12.42 26.08 5.60
CA PHE A 227 -11.49 25.64 4.57
C PHE A 227 -11.10 26.79 3.63
N LEU A 228 -12.08 27.44 2.98
CA LEU A 228 -11.83 28.50 2.00
C LEU A 228 -11.16 29.73 2.61
N THR A 229 -11.53 30.09 3.84
CA THR A 229 -10.93 31.23 4.56
C THR A 229 -9.46 30.98 4.87
N ASN A 230 -9.09 29.73 5.14
CA ASN A 230 -7.73 29.38 5.56
C ASN A 230 -6.83 28.90 4.42
N SER A 231 -7.39 28.45 3.29
CA SER A 231 -6.60 28.01 2.14
C SER A 231 -5.86 29.17 1.45
N ASN A 232 -6.37 30.40 1.56
CA ASN A 232 -5.85 31.59 0.89
C ASN A 232 -5.30 32.63 1.89
N GLY A 233 -4.20 32.28 2.57
CA GLY A 233 -3.46 33.20 3.45
C GLY A 233 -3.84 33.17 4.94
N GLY A 234 -4.71 32.23 5.36
CA GLY A 234 -4.98 31.93 6.77
C GLY A 234 -4.07 30.84 7.35
N ASP A 235 -4.55 30.08 8.34
CA ASP A 235 -3.78 28.96 8.91
C ASP A 235 -3.88 27.71 8.01
N PRO A 236 -2.81 27.30 7.31
CA PRO A 236 -2.86 26.15 6.42
C PRO A 236 -3.23 24.84 7.13
N LYS A 237 -2.94 24.70 8.43
CA LYS A 237 -3.32 23.50 9.19
C LYS A 237 -4.83 23.44 9.45
N LEU A 238 -5.49 24.58 9.68
CA LEU A 238 -6.95 24.62 9.76
C LEU A 238 -7.59 24.29 8.41
N ALA A 239 -7.01 24.77 7.31
CA ALA A 239 -7.45 24.41 5.96
C ALA A 239 -7.33 22.89 5.72
N ASP A 240 -6.20 22.30 6.11
CA ASP A 240 -5.96 20.85 5.96
C ASP A 240 -6.95 20.00 6.77
N ILE A 241 -7.27 20.39 8.01
CA ILE A 241 -8.24 19.66 8.86
C ILE A 241 -9.66 19.78 8.27
N ALA A 242 -10.10 20.99 7.93
CA ALA A 242 -11.43 21.21 7.36
C ALA A 242 -11.61 20.48 6.03
N ASN A 243 -10.62 20.57 5.13
CA ASN A 243 -10.62 19.85 3.86
C ASN A 243 -10.63 18.33 4.06
N ALA A 244 -9.85 17.79 5.02
CA ALA A 244 -9.84 16.36 5.31
C ALA A 244 -11.22 15.84 5.72
N CYS A 245 -11.98 16.62 6.50
CA CYS A 245 -13.35 16.27 6.86
C CYS A 245 -14.31 16.34 5.67
N LEU A 246 -14.22 17.39 4.85
CA LEU A 246 -15.01 17.54 3.63
C LEU A 246 -14.81 16.35 2.67
N VAL A 247 -13.57 15.88 2.53
CA VAL A 247 -13.25 14.68 1.74
C VAL A 247 -13.84 13.42 2.39
N SER A 248 -13.51 13.18 3.67
CA SER A 248 -13.79 11.89 4.30
C SER A 248 -15.25 11.63 4.66
N ARG A 249 -16.00 12.69 5.01
CA ARG A 249 -17.40 12.57 5.44
C ARG A 249 -18.40 12.95 4.37
N PHE A 250 -18.05 13.93 3.56
CA PHE A 250 -18.98 14.51 2.59
C PHE A 250 -18.60 14.18 1.15
N THR A 251 -17.44 13.56 0.90
CA THR A 251 -16.95 13.23 -0.46
C THR A 251 -16.98 14.46 -1.38
N ASP A 252 -16.69 15.64 -0.81
CA ASP A 252 -16.83 16.91 -1.51
C ASP A 252 -15.90 17.00 -2.73
N PRO A 253 -16.43 17.17 -3.96
CA PRO A 253 -15.62 17.12 -5.17
C PRO A 253 -14.50 18.17 -5.24
N HIS A 254 -14.78 19.39 -4.76
CA HIS A 254 -13.80 20.47 -4.77
C HIS A 254 -12.72 20.21 -3.72
N ALA A 255 -13.10 19.72 -2.54
CA ALA A 255 -12.16 19.34 -1.50
C ALA A 255 -11.22 18.21 -1.95
N ILE A 256 -11.74 17.20 -2.67
CA ILE A 256 -10.94 16.10 -3.24
C ILE A 256 -9.93 16.65 -4.25
N SER A 257 -10.36 17.48 -5.20
CA SER A 257 -9.45 18.07 -6.19
C SER A 257 -8.32 18.84 -5.51
N TRP A 258 -8.69 19.75 -4.60
CA TRP A 258 -7.71 20.54 -3.86
C TRP A 258 -6.73 19.67 -3.08
N ARG A 259 -7.20 18.59 -2.44
CA ARG A 259 -6.34 17.67 -1.68
C ARG A 259 -5.28 17.04 -2.57
N ILE A 260 -5.67 16.59 -3.77
CA ILE A 260 -4.75 15.98 -4.73
C ILE A 260 -3.76 17.03 -5.26
N ASP A 261 -4.23 18.25 -5.55
CA ASP A 261 -3.36 19.35 -5.97
C ASP A 261 -2.34 19.72 -4.89
N GLN A 262 -2.73 19.68 -3.61
CA GLN A 262 -1.79 19.89 -2.49
C GLN A 262 -0.75 18.77 -2.38
N LEU A 263 -1.15 17.51 -2.58
CA LEU A 263 -0.22 16.39 -2.62
C LEU A 263 0.78 16.50 -3.77
N LYS A 264 0.40 17.10 -4.90
CA LYS A 264 1.31 17.36 -6.02
C LYS A 264 2.20 18.58 -5.78
N SER A 265 1.62 19.69 -5.33
CA SER A 265 2.29 21.00 -5.27
C SER A 265 3.20 21.21 -4.06
N ARG A 266 3.03 20.46 -2.97
CA ARG A 266 3.88 20.57 -1.76
C ARG A 266 5.24 19.89 -1.89
N MET A 267 5.57 19.34 -3.07
CA MET A 267 6.87 18.75 -3.36
C MET A 267 8.00 19.75 -3.10
N ARG A 268 9.07 19.27 -2.46
CA ARG A 268 10.33 19.99 -2.29
C ARG A 268 11.47 19.04 -2.61
N ASP A 269 12.52 19.56 -3.23
CA ASP A 269 13.74 18.78 -3.45
C ASP A 269 14.35 18.43 -2.09
N PHE A 270 14.66 17.15 -1.89
CA PHE A 270 15.23 16.62 -0.66
C PHE A 270 16.43 15.73 -0.98
N ASP A 271 17.58 16.05 -0.37
CA ASP A 271 18.81 15.28 -0.55
C ASP A 271 19.00 14.29 0.60
N ASP A 272 18.73 13.00 0.35
CA ASP A 272 18.90 11.94 1.33
C ASP A 272 20.38 11.70 1.72
N ASP A 273 21.34 12.15 0.89
CA ASP A 273 22.76 12.02 1.19
C ASP A 273 23.29 13.18 2.05
N HIS A 274 22.46 14.18 2.32
CA HIS A 274 22.86 15.35 3.09
C HIS A 274 23.09 14.98 4.56
N LYS A 275 24.35 15.08 5.00
CA LYS A 275 24.73 14.86 6.40
C LYS A 275 24.60 16.15 7.19
N TYR A 276 23.69 16.14 8.16
CA TYR A 276 23.56 17.23 9.13
C TYR A 276 24.60 17.07 10.25
N ASN A 277 25.31 18.15 10.57
CA ASN A 277 26.20 18.19 11.73
C ASN A 277 25.40 18.65 12.97
N GLY A 278 25.33 17.82 14.01
CA GLY A 278 24.69 18.15 15.29
C GLY A 278 23.19 17.80 15.38
N LEU A 279 22.59 18.17 16.52
CA LEU A 279 21.14 18.02 16.76
C LEU A 279 20.39 19.14 16.02
N ARG A 280 19.40 18.78 15.21
CA ARG A 280 18.48 19.74 14.58
C ARG A 280 17.02 19.33 14.77
N ALA A 281 16.13 20.30 14.69
CA ALA A 281 14.70 20.04 14.62
C ALA A 281 14.34 19.38 13.26
N VAL A 282 13.43 18.42 13.31
CA VAL A 282 12.79 17.82 12.13
C VAL A 282 11.71 18.80 11.64
N SER A 283 11.71 19.12 10.35
CA SER A 283 10.70 20.02 9.79
C SER A 283 9.35 19.34 9.64
N ASP A 284 8.26 20.12 9.60
CA ASP A 284 6.90 19.59 9.34
C ASP A 284 6.85 18.78 8.03
N PHE A 285 7.60 19.20 7.00
CA PHE A 285 7.69 18.49 5.73
C PHE A 285 8.33 17.11 5.88
N GLU A 286 9.45 17.02 6.60
CA GLU A 286 10.11 15.73 6.86
C GLU A 286 9.25 14.83 7.73
N SER A 287 8.59 15.39 8.75
CA SER A 287 7.67 14.61 9.58
C SER A 287 6.49 14.08 8.78
N GLU A 288 5.98 14.83 7.79
CA GLU A 288 4.93 14.38 6.89
C GLU A 288 5.43 13.28 5.94
N MET A 289 6.65 13.41 5.40
CA MET A 289 7.26 12.36 4.56
C MET A 289 7.39 11.03 5.30
N ASP A 290 7.75 11.07 6.58
CA ASP A 290 7.92 9.86 7.40
C ASP A 290 6.58 9.30 7.92
N ARG A 291 5.59 10.18 8.14
CA ARG A 291 4.26 9.82 8.65
C ARG A 291 3.18 10.52 7.84
N PRO A 292 2.79 9.98 6.67
CA PRO A 292 1.86 10.63 5.77
C PRO A 292 0.50 10.88 6.45
N GLN A 293 0.21 12.12 6.85
CA GLN A 293 -1.10 12.51 7.41
C GLN A 293 -1.99 13.13 6.34
N LEU A 294 -1.41 13.86 5.38
CA LEU A 294 -2.16 14.66 4.40
C LEU A 294 -3.05 13.77 3.53
N GLY A 295 -2.55 12.60 3.12
CA GLY A 295 -3.28 11.64 2.29
C GLY A 295 -4.32 10.77 3.04
N LYS A 296 -4.28 10.71 4.38
CA LYS A 296 -5.11 9.76 5.15
C LYS A 296 -6.61 9.95 4.98
N CYS A 297 -7.04 11.18 4.71
CA CYS A 297 -8.46 11.49 4.51
C CYS A 297 -9.09 10.77 3.30
N LEU A 298 -8.28 10.19 2.41
CA LEU A 298 -8.73 9.43 1.25
C LEU A 298 -9.04 7.96 1.59
N TYR A 299 -8.50 7.44 2.69
CA TYR A 299 -8.49 6.01 2.99
C TYR A 299 -9.90 5.50 3.37
N GLY A 300 -10.22 4.30 2.91
CA GLY A 300 -11.46 3.56 3.22
C GLY A 300 -12.67 3.98 2.40
N ILE A 301 -12.54 4.97 1.52
CA ILE A 301 -13.67 5.57 0.79
C ILE A 301 -13.76 4.96 -0.61
N LYS A 302 -14.82 4.18 -0.85
CA LYS A 302 -15.14 3.64 -2.18
C LYS A 302 -15.88 4.70 -3.00
N SER A 303 -15.12 5.63 -3.59
CA SER A 303 -15.63 6.66 -4.50
C SER A 303 -14.86 6.62 -5.81
N ASP A 304 -15.57 6.56 -6.94
CA ASP A 304 -14.95 6.59 -8.27
C ASP A 304 -14.15 7.88 -8.50
N GLN A 305 -14.63 9.00 -7.97
CA GLN A 305 -13.92 10.27 -8.07
C GLN A 305 -12.57 10.20 -7.36
N ILE A 306 -12.53 9.67 -6.14
CA ILE A 306 -11.28 9.50 -5.38
C ILE A 306 -10.38 8.49 -6.08
N ARG A 307 -10.93 7.37 -6.56
CA ARG A 307 -10.19 6.34 -7.29
C ARG A 307 -9.49 6.91 -8.53
N ILE A 308 -10.20 7.72 -9.32
CA ILE A 308 -9.63 8.41 -10.50
C ILE A 308 -8.52 9.37 -10.06
N ALA A 309 -8.78 10.19 -9.04
CA ALA A 309 -7.83 11.21 -8.61
C ALA A 309 -6.55 10.60 -7.96
N VAL A 310 -6.68 9.50 -7.22
CA VAL A 310 -5.54 8.73 -6.69
C VAL A 310 -4.77 8.02 -7.79
N THR A 311 -5.45 7.56 -8.85
CA THR A 311 -4.78 6.99 -10.03
C THR A 311 -4.00 8.05 -10.81
N ASP A 312 -4.52 9.27 -10.91
CA ASP A 312 -3.79 10.42 -11.45
C ASP A 312 -2.56 10.77 -10.56
N LEU A 313 -2.71 10.72 -9.24
CA LEU A 313 -1.58 10.88 -8.32
C LEU A 313 -0.51 9.78 -8.50
N LEU A 314 -0.91 8.55 -8.84
CA LEU A 314 0.01 7.45 -9.16
C LEU A 314 0.86 7.77 -10.39
N TYR A 315 0.24 8.24 -11.47
CA TYR A 315 0.98 8.64 -12.67
C TYR A 315 1.96 9.77 -12.37
N TYR A 316 1.52 10.79 -11.64
CA TYR A 316 2.40 11.87 -11.19
C TYR A 316 3.58 11.36 -10.36
N SER A 317 3.34 10.38 -9.47
CA SER A 317 4.40 9.77 -8.66
C SER A 317 5.49 9.09 -9.51
N PHE A 318 5.14 8.55 -10.68
CA PHE A 318 6.09 7.98 -11.63
C PHE A 318 6.84 9.05 -12.42
N GLU A 319 6.15 10.13 -12.79
CA GLU A 319 6.71 11.25 -13.55
C GLU A 319 7.90 11.90 -12.82
N ILE A 320 7.74 12.18 -11.52
CA ILE A 320 8.75 12.90 -10.72
C ILE A 320 9.98 12.07 -10.36
N ARG A 321 10.03 10.77 -10.70
CA ARG A 321 11.22 9.90 -10.48
C ARG A 321 12.38 10.17 -11.44
N THR A 322 12.30 11.22 -12.25
CA THR A 322 13.40 11.64 -13.14
C THR A 322 14.56 12.27 -12.39
N ARG A 323 14.32 12.85 -11.21
CA ARG A 323 15.33 13.59 -10.44
C ARG A 323 15.58 12.91 -9.11
N LYS A 324 16.86 12.66 -8.79
CA LYS A 324 17.28 12.01 -7.53
C LYS A 324 16.64 12.66 -6.28
N LEU A 325 16.64 13.99 -6.22
CA LEU A 325 16.11 14.77 -5.09
C LEU A 325 14.59 14.64 -4.88
N GLN A 326 13.87 14.04 -5.84
CA GLN A 326 12.42 13.87 -5.81
C GLN A 326 12.00 12.41 -5.57
N PHE A 327 12.96 11.48 -5.48
CA PHE A 327 12.67 10.07 -5.22
C PHE A 327 11.94 9.85 -3.90
N ARG A 328 12.38 10.53 -2.84
CA ARG A 328 11.73 10.44 -1.52
C ARG A 328 10.28 10.91 -1.57
N TYR A 329 10.02 12.01 -2.28
CA TYR A 329 8.65 12.51 -2.44
C TYR A 329 7.78 11.57 -3.29
N SER A 330 8.33 11.00 -4.37
CA SER A 330 7.67 9.93 -5.14
C SER A 330 7.28 8.75 -4.24
N HIS A 331 8.21 8.28 -3.40
CA HIS A 331 7.94 7.20 -2.45
C HIS A 331 6.84 7.57 -1.45
N TYR A 332 6.88 8.78 -0.89
CA TYR A 332 5.85 9.32 -0.02
C TYR A 332 4.45 9.29 -0.68
N LEU A 333 4.33 9.75 -1.93
CA LEU A 333 3.06 9.67 -2.68
C LEU A 333 2.63 8.22 -2.92
N GLN A 334 3.57 7.36 -3.32
CA GLN A 334 3.31 5.93 -3.55
C GLN A 334 2.83 5.22 -2.30
N GLN A 335 3.34 5.59 -1.11
CA GLN A 335 2.85 5.07 0.16
C GLN A 335 1.39 5.47 0.41
N ILE A 336 1.03 6.73 0.15
CA ILE A 336 -0.38 7.20 0.26
C ILE A 336 -1.29 6.41 -0.69
N ILE A 337 -0.87 6.24 -1.94
CA ILE A 337 -1.61 5.50 -2.96
C ILE A 337 -1.79 4.03 -2.55
N TYR A 338 -0.72 3.41 -2.06
CA TYR A 338 -0.75 2.04 -1.55
C TYR A 338 -1.73 1.89 -0.38
N GLU A 339 -1.67 2.76 0.64
CA GLU A 339 -2.57 2.71 1.80
C GLU A 339 -4.04 2.94 1.39
N TYR A 340 -4.30 3.83 0.42
CA TYR A 340 -5.63 3.98 -0.17
C TYR A 340 -6.12 2.66 -0.78
N PHE A 341 -5.38 2.06 -1.72
CA PHE A 341 -5.82 0.82 -2.37
C PHE A 341 -5.90 -0.37 -1.41
N LYS A 342 -5.03 -0.42 -0.39
CA LYS A 342 -5.11 -1.39 0.70
C LYS A 342 -6.43 -1.27 1.46
N SER A 343 -6.87 -0.06 1.76
CA SER A 343 -8.10 0.19 2.52
C SER A 343 -9.40 -0.16 1.79
N ILE A 344 -9.39 -0.17 0.45
CA ILE A 344 -10.53 -0.54 -0.40
C ILE A 344 -10.33 -1.85 -1.16
N LEU A 345 -9.34 -2.64 -0.74
CA LEU A 345 -8.77 -3.74 -1.49
C LEU A 345 -9.83 -4.75 -1.95
N SER A 346 -9.83 -5.02 -3.25
CA SER A 346 -10.60 -6.09 -3.88
C SER A 346 -9.87 -6.59 -5.11
N ARG A 347 -10.26 -7.77 -5.63
CA ARG A 347 -9.68 -8.33 -6.85
C ARG A 347 -9.80 -7.36 -8.04
N ASN A 348 -10.94 -6.69 -8.19
CA ASN A 348 -11.17 -5.76 -9.29
C ASN A 348 -10.29 -4.51 -9.17
N GLU A 349 -10.15 -3.95 -7.96
CA GLU A 349 -9.28 -2.80 -7.72
C GLU A 349 -7.81 -3.14 -7.97
N LEU A 350 -7.35 -4.30 -7.51
CA LEU A 350 -5.97 -4.75 -7.74
C LEU A 350 -5.68 -4.96 -9.23
N LEU A 351 -6.61 -5.58 -9.97
CA LEU A 351 -6.47 -5.77 -11.42
C LEU A 351 -6.44 -4.43 -12.17
N ALA A 352 -7.34 -3.50 -11.80
CA ALA A 352 -7.37 -2.16 -12.38
C ALA A 352 -6.04 -1.41 -12.12
N LEU A 353 -5.55 -1.45 -10.88
CA LEU A 353 -4.29 -0.84 -10.49
C LEU A 353 -3.10 -1.43 -11.24
N ARG A 354 -3.02 -2.78 -11.35
CA ARG A 354 -1.99 -3.47 -12.15
C ARG A 354 -2.03 -3.02 -13.61
N LYS A 355 -3.23 -2.88 -14.20
CA LYS A 355 -3.40 -2.39 -15.57
C LYS A 355 -2.90 -0.96 -15.71
N SER A 356 -3.21 -0.07 -14.77
CA SER A 356 -2.74 1.32 -14.79
C SER A 356 -1.21 1.43 -14.73
N VAL A 357 -0.56 0.61 -13.88
CA VAL A 357 0.90 0.55 -13.78
C VAL A 357 1.53 0.01 -15.07
N ALA A 358 0.98 -1.08 -15.61
CA ALA A 358 1.48 -1.68 -16.86
C ALA A 358 1.29 -0.76 -18.09
N ALA A 359 0.26 0.10 -18.08
CA ALA A 359 0.00 1.04 -19.17
C ALA A 359 0.94 2.26 -19.18
N TYR A 360 1.74 2.48 -18.13
CA TYR A 360 2.66 3.61 -18.09
C TYR A 360 3.83 3.44 -19.09
N PRO A 361 4.20 4.45 -19.90
CA PRO A 361 5.18 4.27 -20.97
C PRO A 361 6.59 3.87 -20.50
N ASP A 362 7.06 4.43 -19.39
CA ASP A 362 8.41 4.18 -18.87
C ASP A 362 8.37 3.20 -17.69
N GLN A 363 8.48 1.91 -17.99
CA GLN A 363 8.50 0.83 -17.01
C GLN A 363 9.67 0.94 -16.02
N GLY A 364 10.75 1.66 -16.36
CA GLY A 364 11.85 1.97 -15.44
C GLY A 364 11.39 2.73 -14.20
N ARG A 365 10.35 3.55 -14.33
CA ARG A 365 9.85 4.39 -13.24
C ARG A 365 8.78 3.70 -12.39
N THR A 366 8.22 2.60 -12.86
CA THR A 366 7.17 1.86 -12.15
C THR A 366 7.74 0.83 -11.17
N TYR A 367 9.00 0.40 -11.34
CA TYR A 367 9.63 -0.67 -10.55
C TYR A 367 9.47 -0.53 -9.04
N GLY A 368 9.59 0.69 -8.50
CA GLY A 368 9.42 0.93 -7.06
C GLY A 368 8.02 0.57 -6.55
N PHE A 369 6.99 0.76 -7.38
CA PHE A 369 5.61 0.48 -7.02
C PHE A 369 5.20 -0.99 -7.22
N THR A 370 5.97 -1.77 -7.98
CA THR A 370 5.73 -3.21 -8.15
C THR A 370 5.75 -3.95 -6.81
N GLN A 371 6.62 -3.55 -5.88
CA GLN A 371 6.65 -4.12 -4.52
C GLN A 371 5.34 -3.91 -3.77
N TYR A 372 4.69 -2.75 -3.94
CA TYR A 372 3.37 -2.49 -3.37
C TYR A 372 2.28 -3.34 -4.01
N LEU A 373 2.34 -3.58 -5.33
CA LEU A 373 1.39 -4.48 -5.99
C LEU A 373 1.49 -5.91 -5.46
N ASP A 374 2.72 -6.40 -5.22
CA ASP A 374 2.96 -7.73 -4.67
C ASP A 374 2.45 -7.81 -3.23
N ARG A 375 2.70 -6.77 -2.43
CA ARG A 375 2.16 -6.67 -1.06
C ARG A 375 0.64 -6.63 -1.03
N LEU A 376 -0.02 -5.85 -1.89
CA LEU A 376 -1.48 -5.85 -2.02
C LEU A 376 -2.03 -7.21 -2.47
N THR A 377 -1.25 -7.99 -3.23
CA THR A 377 -1.64 -9.35 -3.62
C THR A 377 -1.63 -10.29 -2.43
N ILE A 378 -0.59 -10.20 -1.58
CA ILE A 378 -0.50 -10.95 -0.32
C ILE A 378 -1.65 -10.54 0.61
N ASP A 379 -1.84 -9.23 0.83
CA ASP A 379 -2.92 -8.70 1.67
C ASP A 379 -4.31 -9.18 1.18
N LEU A 380 -4.52 -9.23 -0.14
CA LEU A 380 -5.77 -9.73 -0.72
C LEU A 380 -5.96 -11.23 -0.42
N HIS A 381 -4.90 -12.03 -0.55
CA HIS A 381 -4.95 -13.46 -0.22
C HIS A 381 -5.23 -13.70 1.27
N GLU A 382 -4.67 -12.89 2.17
CA GLU A 382 -4.96 -12.98 3.61
C GLU A 382 -6.41 -12.62 3.95
N LEU A 383 -7.00 -11.65 3.23
CA LEU A 383 -8.39 -11.22 3.43
C LEU A 383 -9.43 -12.18 2.82
N THR A 384 -9.06 -12.92 1.78
CA THR A 384 -9.89 -13.99 1.21
C THR A 384 -9.28 -15.35 1.54
N PRO A 385 -9.58 -15.93 2.72
CA PRO A 385 -9.19 -17.29 3.07
C PRO A 385 -10.07 -18.30 2.33
N THR A 386 -10.31 -18.09 1.03
CA THR A 386 -10.52 -19.23 0.15
C THR A 386 -9.13 -19.80 -0.05
N ALA A 387 -8.74 -20.71 0.84
CA ALA A 387 -7.68 -21.64 0.51
C ALA A 387 -8.14 -22.35 -0.76
N GLU A 388 -7.78 -21.83 -1.93
CA GLU A 388 -7.78 -22.65 -3.12
C GLU A 388 -6.95 -23.87 -2.74
N PRO A 389 -7.53 -25.09 -2.77
CA PRO A 389 -6.77 -26.27 -2.43
C PRO A 389 -5.47 -26.24 -3.24
N PHE A 390 -4.34 -26.61 -2.63
CA PHE A 390 -3.06 -26.70 -3.32
C PHE A 390 -3.18 -27.42 -4.67
N LEU A 391 -4.10 -28.38 -4.76
CA LEU A 391 -4.51 -29.04 -6.01
C LEU A 391 -4.99 -28.09 -7.12
N THR A 392 -5.79 -27.08 -6.82
CA THR A 392 -6.32 -26.10 -7.78
C THR A 392 -5.23 -25.19 -8.31
N ALA A 393 -4.27 -24.80 -7.45
CA ALA A 393 -3.08 -24.08 -7.85
C ALA A 393 -2.17 -24.95 -8.72
N ILE A 394 -2.01 -26.24 -8.38
CA ILE A 394 -1.31 -27.22 -9.23
C ILE A 394 -2.02 -27.37 -10.58
N HIS A 395 -3.34 -27.49 -10.62
CA HIS A 395 -4.09 -27.61 -11.87
C HIS A 395 -3.93 -26.36 -12.73
N SER A 396 -4.03 -25.16 -12.14
CA SER A 396 -3.83 -23.90 -12.86
C SER A 396 -2.38 -23.73 -13.37
N LEU A 397 -1.39 -24.15 -12.59
CA LEU A 397 0.01 -24.18 -13.00
C LEU A 397 0.21 -25.19 -14.13
N ASN A 398 -0.33 -26.40 -14.00
CA ASN A 398 -0.25 -27.46 -15.00
C ASN A 398 -0.97 -27.07 -16.29
N ASP A 399 -2.11 -26.39 -16.23
CA ASP A 399 -2.83 -25.86 -17.39
C ASP A 399 -2.01 -24.76 -18.09
N THR A 400 -1.36 -23.90 -17.30
CA THR A 400 -0.48 -22.85 -17.83
C THR A 400 0.79 -23.44 -18.44
N MET A 401 1.34 -24.49 -17.83
CA MET A 401 2.47 -25.24 -18.37
C MET A 401 2.07 -26.05 -19.61
N ALA A 402 0.90 -26.68 -19.62
CA ALA A 402 0.36 -27.43 -20.76
C ALA A 402 0.08 -26.52 -21.96
N LYS A 403 -0.31 -25.25 -21.73
CA LYS A 403 -0.40 -24.23 -22.78
C LYS A 403 0.97 -23.83 -23.37
N LYS A 404 2.07 -24.12 -22.68
CA LYS A 404 3.45 -23.84 -23.12
C LYS A 404 4.12 -25.05 -23.78
N TYR A 405 3.55 -26.25 -23.63
CA TYR A 405 4.07 -27.49 -24.22
C TYR A 405 3.24 -27.90 -25.44
N VAL A 406 3.91 -28.25 -26.53
CA VAL A 406 3.26 -28.86 -27.70
C VAL A 406 2.79 -30.25 -27.27
N GLN A 407 1.51 -30.57 -27.52
CA GLN A 407 0.96 -31.90 -27.27
C GLN A 407 1.51 -32.88 -28.32
N ILE A 408 2.72 -33.37 -28.08
CA ILE A 408 3.35 -34.45 -28.84
C ILE A 408 3.25 -35.71 -28.00
N SER A 409 2.62 -36.75 -28.54
CA SER A 409 2.35 -38.02 -27.86
C SER A 409 3.01 -39.23 -28.54
N SER A 410 3.71 -39.03 -29.67
CA SER A 410 4.47 -40.07 -30.35
C SER A 410 5.66 -39.55 -31.15
N HIS A 411 6.58 -40.45 -31.51
CA HIS A 411 7.70 -40.17 -32.42
C HIS A 411 7.21 -39.71 -33.81
N SER A 412 6.08 -40.27 -34.27
CA SER A 412 5.46 -39.91 -35.54
C SER A 412 4.93 -38.48 -35.51
N GLU A 413 4.26 -38.07 -34.43
CA GLU A 413 3.75 -36.70 -34.28
C GLU A 413 4.87 -35.66 -34.22
N LEU A 414 5.98 -35.97 -33.55
CA LEU A 414 7.17 -35.10 -33.56
C LEU A 414 7.74 -34.95 -34.98
N LYS A 415 7.84 -36.06 -35.71
CA LYS A 415 8.29 -36.04 -37.11
C LYS A 415 7.33 -35.25 -37.99
N ASP A 416 6.03 -35.45 -37.84
CA ASP A 416 4.99 -34.73 -38.59
C ASP A 416 5.04 -33.22 -38.34
N LEU A 417 5.30 -32.80 -37.10
CA LEU A 417 5.52 -31.40 -36.76
C LEU A 417 6.74 -30.83 -37.51
N ILE A 418 7.89 -31.51 -37.44
CA ILE A 418 9.12 -31.06 -38.11
C ILE A 418 8.91 -31.02 -39.63
N SER A 419 8.25 -32.03 -40.20
CA SER A 419 7.91 -32.08 -41.63
C SER A 419 6.95 -30.96 -42.05
N LYS A 420 5.96 -30.61 -41.22
CA LYS A 420 5.08 -29.44 -41.44
C LYS A 420 5.86 -28.14 -41.44
N ILE A 421 6.81 -27.97 -40.53
CA ILE A 421 7.68 -26.79 -40.47
C ILE A 421 8.50 -26.65 -41.77
N PHE A 422 9.07 -27.74 -42.28
CA PHE A 422 9.77 -27.73 -43.57
C PHE A 422 8.85 -27.35 -44.74
N ARG A 423 7.67 -27.95 -44.80
CA ARG A 423 6.73 -27.77 -45.92
C ARG A 423 6.04 -26.41 -45.93
N ASN A 424 5.78 -25.85 -44.76
CA ASN A 424 5.01 -24.61 -44.65
C ASN A 424 5.93 -23.43 -44.39
N GLU A 425 6.69 -23.44 -43.30
CA GLU A 425 7.41 -22.25 -42.84
C GLU A 425 8.71 -22.04 -43.58
N ILE A 426 9.53 -23.09 -43.71
CA ILE A 426 10.79 -23.00 -44.44
C ILE A 426 10.54 -22.77 -45.92
N SER A 427 9.53 -23.44 -46.50
CA SER A 427 9.15 -23.20 -47.89
C SER A 427 8.57 -21.79 -48.09
N ASN A 428 7.69 -21.29 -47.21
CA ASN A 428 7.16 -19.92 -47.31
C ASN A 428 8.24 -18.84 -47.14
N LEU A 429 9.16 -19.00 -46.17
CA LEU A 429 10.29 -18.09 -45.98
C LEU A 429 11.13 -17.97 -47.26
N ILE A 430 11.34 -19.10 -47.93
CA ILE A 430 12.15 -19.18 -49.14
C ILE A 430 11.39 -18.63 -50.35
N GLU A 431 10.14 -19.04 -50.55
CA GLU A 431 9.35 -18.75 -51.75
C GLU A 431 8.68 -17.35 -51.72
N ASN A 432 8.21 -16.90 -50.55
CA ASN A 432 7.43 -15.66 -50.40
C ASN A 432 8.23 -14.50 -49.80
N GLU A 433 9.08 -14.75 -48.81
CA GLU A 433 9.85 -13.68 -48.12
C GLU A 433 11.18 -13.35 -48.82
N GLY A 434 11.50 -14.05 -49.92
CA GLY A 434 12.66 -13.75 -50.75
C GLY A 434 13.97 -13.90 -49.99
N PHE A 435 14.09 -14.93 -49.13
CA PHE A 435 15.25 -15.22 -48.29
C PHE A 435 16.61 -15.10 -49.02
N TYR A 436 16.66 -15.50 -50.30
CA TYR A 436 17.85 -15.37 -51.15
C TYR A 436 18.21 -13.92 -51.53
N ARG A 437 17.25 -12.98 -51.57
CA ARG A 437 17.53 -11.52 -51.71
C ARG A 437 18.20 -10.93 -50.49
N VAL A 438 17.99 -11.50 -49.30
CA VAL A 438 18.61 -11.00 -48.05
C VAL A 438 20.00 -11.61 -47.86
N ALA A 439 20.15 -12.91 -48.10
CA ALA A 439 21.46 -13.57 -48.04
C ALA A 439 22.45 -13.08 -49.13
N SER A 440 21.95 -12.65 -50.31
CA SER A 440 22.76 -12.02 -51.36
C SER A 440 23.14 -10.56 -51.07
N LYS A 441 22.39 -9.86 -50.21
CA LYS A 441 22.66 -8.46 -49.80
C LYS A 441 23.64 -8.33 -48.62
N LEU A 442 23.97 -9.43 -47.94
CA LEU A 442 24.82 -9.46 -46.74
C LEU A 442 26.32 -9.70 -47.03
N GLN A 443 26.75 -9.62 -48.30
CA GLN A 443 28.18 -9.68 -48.68
C GLN A 443 28.65 -8.36 -49.32
N ASP A 444 29.90 -8.00 -49.01
CA ASP A 444 30.58 -6.76 -49.40
C ASP A 444 30.47 -6.41 -50.90
N ALA A 445 30.28 -5.12 -51.16
CA ALA A 445 29.91 -4.52 -52.44
C ALA A 445 30.97 -4.57 -53.57
N ASN A 446 32.00 -5.43 -53.53
CA ASN A 446 33.17 -5.32 -54.41
C ASN A 446 33.57 -6.63 -55.13
N THR A 447 32.65 -7.37 -55.76
CA THR A 447 33.04 -8.36 -56.79
C THR A 447 31.89 -8.68 -57.77
N GLU A 448 32.08 -8.36 -59.04
CA GLU A 448 31.10 -8.53 -60.15
C GLU A 448 30.96 -9.97 -60.68
N GLN A 449 31.12 -11.00 -59.84
CA GLN A 449 30.72 -12.37 -60.21
C GLN A 449 29.87 -13.00 -59.11
N TYR A 450 28.57 -12.82 -59.30
CA TYR A 450 27.45 -13.17 -58.46
C TYR A 450 27.25 -14.69 -58.31
N LYS A 451 27.65 -15.28 -57.17
CA LYS A 451 26.98 -16.46 -56.58
C LYS A 451 27.14 -16.42 -55.05
N PRO A 452 26.06 -16.35 -54.25
CA PRO A 452 26.16 -16.53 -52.81
C PRO A 452 26.86 -17.86 -52.51
N SER A 453 27.89 -17.85 -51.65
CA SER A 453 28.60 -19.09 -51.35
C SER A 453 27.63 -20.10 -50.72
N GLU A 454 27.67 -21.34 -51.22
CA GLU A 454 26.87 -22.47 -50.75
C GLU A 454 26.91 -22.63 -49.21
N ALA A 455 28.04 -22.27 -48.60
CA ALA A 455 28.23 -22.26 -47.14
C ALA A 455 27.36 -21.22 -46.40
N ILE A 456 27.12 -20.05 -46.98
CA ILE A 456 26.26 -19.02 -46.36
C ILE A 456 24.79 -19.45 -46.42
N ILE A 457 24.35 -19.98 -47.56
CA ILE A 457 22.99 -20.50 -47.73
C ILE A 457 22.71 -21.60 -46.70
N GLN A 458 23.62 -22.54 -46.54
CA GLN A 458 23.48 -23.61 -45.55
C GLN A 458 23.44 -23.09 -44.11
N LYS A 459 24.30 -22.12 -43.73
CA LYS A 459 24.28 -21.52 -42.38
C LYS A 459 22.99 -20.77 -42.08
N THR A 460 22.47 -20.01 -43.04
CA THR A 460 21.24 -19.23 -42.83
C THR A 460 20.01 -20.15 -42.79
N LEU A 461 19.95 -21.19 -43.62
CA LEU A 461 18.86 -22.19 -43.59
C LEU A 461 18.82 -22.94 -42.25
N LYS A 462 19.99 -23.28 -41.69
CA LYS A 462 20.14 -23.86 -40.35
C LYS A 462 19.57 -22.94 -39.26
N LEU A 463 19.85 -21.64 -39.33
CA LEU A 463 19.29 -20.65 -38.39
C LEU A 463 17.78 -20.48 -38.54
N ALA A 464 17.28 -20.44 -39.79
CA ALA A 464 15.86 -20.33 -40.09
C ALA A 464 15.07 -21.54 -39.57
N LEU A 465 15.60 -22.75 -39.79
CA LEU A 465 15.00 -23.98 -39.28
C LEU A 465 14.89 -23.96 -37.76
N GLU A 466 15.94 -23.57 -37.05
CA GLU A 466 15.90 -23.48 -35.59
C GLU A 466 14.91 -22.46 -35.07
N LYS A 467 14.86 -21.29 -35.69
CA LYS A 467 13.86 -20.28 -35.34
C LYS A 467 12.45 -20.85 -35.50
N ALA A 468 12.17 -21.48 -36.63
CA ALA A 468 10.87 -22.07 -36.93
C ALA A 468 10.49 -23.21 -35.94
N LEU A 469 11.44 -24.09 -35.62
CA LEU A 469 11.27 -25.13 -34.60
C LEU A 469 10.92 -24.53 -33.23
N MET A 470 11.58 -23.44 -32.85
CA MET A 470 11.31 -22.74 -31.59
C MET A 470 9.97 -22.00 -31.57
N GLU A 471 9.59 -21.36 -32.67
CA GLU A 471 8.28 -20.69 -32.83
C GLU A 471 7.12 -21.70 -32.77
N ASN A 472 7.39 -22.96 -33.15
CA ASN A 472 6.46 -24.07 -33.02
C ASN A 472 6.53 -24.82 -31.68
N GLY A 473 7.19 -24.24 -30.67
CA GLY A 473 7.14 -24.73 -29.28
C GLY A 473 8.19 -25.77 -28.89
N LEU A 474 9.18 -26.05 -29.75
CA LEU A 474 10.38 -26.83 -29.37
C LEU A 474 11.38 -25.93 -28.62
N ARG A 475 12.09 -26.47 -27.63
CA ARG A 475 13.08 -25.69 -26.87
C ARG A 475 14.46 -25.78 -27.49
N LYS A 476 15.36 -24.88 -27.10
CA LYS A 476 16.78 -24.98 -27.49
C LYS A 476 17.44 -26.29 -27.00
N SER A 477 17.00 -26.82 -25.86
CA SER A 477 17.47 -28.12 -25.33
C SER A 477 17.03 -29.32 -26.17
N ASP A 478 16.00 -29.14 -26.98
CA ASP A 478 15.31 -30.16 -27.78
C ASP A 478 15.95 -30.28 -29.18
N ILE A 479 16.86 -29.36 -29.53
CA ILE A 479 17.49 -29.25 -30.85
C ILE A 479 19.01 -29.31 -30.70
N HIS A 480 19.62 -30.42 -31.14
CA HIS A 480 21.06 -30.60 -31.13
C HIS A 480 21.62 -30.46 -32.55
N ARG A 481 22.48 -29.46 -32.77
CA ARG A 481 23.18 -29.27 -34.06
C ARG A 481 24.39 -30.17 -34.16
N GLU A 482 24.70 -30.60 -35.39
CA GLU A 482 26.04 -31.07 -35.77
C GLU A 482 26.58 -32.17 -34.84
N VAL A 483 25.70 -33.08 -34.43
CA VAL A 483 25.98 -34.07 -33.39
C VAL A 483 26.99 -35.07 -33.91
N GLN A 484 28.13 -35.15 -33.22
CA GLN A 484 29.16 -36.15 -33.46
C GLN A 484 28.89 -37.38 -32.59
N THR A 485 28.72 -38.53 -33.23
CA THR A 485 28.65 -39.83 -32.53
C THR A 485 30.06 -40.31 -32.17
N TYR A 486 30.18 -41.28 -31.25
CA TYR A 486 31.45 -41.89 -30.84
C TYR A 486 32.29 -42.46 -32.00
N ASP A 487 31.69 -42.67 -33.18
CA ASP A 487 32.34 -43.17 -34.39
C ASP A 487 32.80 -42.05 -35.37
N ASP A 488 33.02 -40.80 -34.90
CA ASP A 488 33.38 -39.64 -35.75
C ASP A 488 32.37 -39.29 -36.87
N LYS A 489 31.12 -39.75 -36.74
CA LYS A 489 30.06 -39.47 -37.71
C LYS A 489 29.23 -38.27 -37.27
N ARG A 490 28.95 -37.36 -38.20
CA ARG A 490 28.25 -36.08 -37.98
C ARG A 490 27.03 -35.97 -38.90
N PHE A 491 25.88 -35.62 -38.34
CA PHE A 491 24.65 -35.29 -39.08
C PHE A 491 24.16 -33.90 -38.67
N ASP A 492 23.32 -33.28 -39.50
CA ASP A 492 23.01 -31.85 -39.35
C ASP A 492 22.21 -31.54 -38.08
N TYR A 493 21.17 -32.32 -37.78
CA TYR A 493 20.36 -32.15 -36.56
C TYR A 493 19.91 -33.47 -35.93
N LEU A 494 19.85 -33.43 -34.60
CA LEU A 494 19.06 -34.35 -33.78
C LEU A 494 17.97 -33.54 -33.08
N ILE A 495 16.70 -33.88 -33.31
CA ILE A 495 15.58 -33.17 -32.69
C ILE A 495 14.80 -34.15 -31.81
N SER A 496 14.64 -33.84 -30.53
CA SER A 496 13.91 -34.64 -29.55
C SER A 496 12.92 -33.75 -28.80
N TYR A 497 11.85 -34.32 -28.25
CA TYR A 497 10.91 -33.57 -27.43
C TYR A 497 10.39 -34.44 -26.28
N GLY A 498 10.81 -34.12 -25.05
CA GLY A 498 10.48 -34.94 -23.88
C GLY A 498 11.02 -36.36 -24.04
N LEU A 499 10.11 -37.35 -24.09
CA LEU A 499 10.44 -38.78 -24.28
C LEU A 499 10.37 -39.22 -25.76
N TYR A 500 10.08 -38.31 -26.68
CA TYR A 500 9.89 -38.62 -28.10
C TYR A 500 11.08 -38.15 -28.95
N GLY A 501 11.43 -38.95 -29.95
CA GLY A 501 12.64 -38.78 -30.73
C GLY A 501 13.80 -39.60 -30.15
N PRO A 502 15.03 -39.39 -30.61
CA PRO A 502 15.43 -38.36 -31.56
C PRO A 502 14.99 -38.61 -33.02
N ILE A 503 14.70 -37.53 -33.74
CA ILE A 503 14.53 -37.49 -35.19
C ILE A 503 15.81 -36.97 -35.83
N VAL A 504 16.41 -37.76 -36.71
CA VAL A 504 17.61 -37.34 -37.47
C VAL A 504 17.17 -36.50 -38.66
N VAL A 505 17.69 -35.28 -38.77
CA VAL A 505 17.43 -34.43 -39.93
C VAL A 505 18.74 -34.15 -40.65
N GLU A 506 18.80 -34.52 -41.92
CA GLU A 506 19.94 -34.30 -42.82
C GLU A 506 19.54 -33.32 -43.90
N LEU A 507 20.36 -32.27 -44.10
CA LEU A 507 20.13 -31.22 -45.07
C LEU A 507 21.12 -31.37 -46.23
N LYS A 508 20.62 -31.40 -47.46
CA LYS A 508 21.47 -31.43 -48.67
C LYS A 508 21.03 -30.42 -49.70
N LEU A 509 21.97 -29.90 -50.46
CA LEU A 509 21.65 -29.19 -51.69
C LEU A 509 21.43 -30.17 -52.82
N LEU A 510 20.52 -29.85 -53.74
CA LEU A 510 20.16 -30.75 -54.82
C LEU A 510 21.39 -31.13 -55.68
N HIS A 511 22.32 -30.20 -55.93
CA HIS A 511 23.54 -30.47 -56.72
C HIS A 511 24.64 -31.21 -55.95
N ASN A 512 24.40 -31.63 -54.70
CA ASN A 512 25.40 -32.31 -53.89
C ASN A 512 25.90 -33.61 -54.59
N PRO A 513 27.21 -33.88 -54.66
CA PRO A 513 27.76 -35.09 -55.28
C PRO A 513 27.21 -36.41 -54.71
N GLU A 514 26.79 -36.45 -53.44
CA GLU A 514 26.16 -37.60 -52.78
C GLU A 514 24.74 -37.88 -53.29
N ILE A 515 24.13 -36.94 -54.02
CA ILE A 515 22.86 -37.12 -54.74
C ILE A 515 23.15 -37.36 -56.23
N GLN A 516 24.04 -36.55 -56.79
CA GLN A 516 24.26 -36.46 -58.25
C GLN A 516 25.11 -37.59 -58.84
N ILE A 517 26.03 -38.17 -58.06
CA ILE A 517 26.95 -39.22 -58.52
C ILE A 517 26.53 -40.55 -57.92
N GLU A 518 26.19 -41.52 -58.76
CA GLU A 518 25.68 -42.84 -58.34
C GLU A 518 26.62 -43.58 -57.38
N SER A 519 27.93 -43.58 -57.64
CA SER A 519 28.91 -44.24 -56.77
C SER A 519 28.98 -43.61 -55.37
N LYS A 520 28.82 -42.29 -55.26
CA LYS A 520 28.80 -41.57 -53.97
C LYS A 520 27.47 -41.75 -53.25
N ARG A 521 26.36 -41.77 -53.99
CA ARG A 521 25.03 -42.04 -53.44
C ARG A 521 24.95 -43.44 -52.82
N LYS A 522 25.40 -44.46 -53.57
CA LYS A 522 25.48 -45.84 -53.07
C LYS A 522 26.40 -46.00 -51.87
N SER A 523 27.49 -45.22 -51.77
CA SER A 523 28.38 -45.25 -50.60
C SER A 523 27.86 -44.46 -49.40
N TYR A 524 27.00 -43.45 -49.63
CA TYR A 524 26.38 -42.67 -48.56
C TYR A 524 25.16 -43.39 -47.95
N LYS A 525 24.37 -44.13 -48.75
CA LYS A 525 23.18 -44.87 -48.29
C LYS A 525 23.41 -45.73 -47.03
N PRO A 526 24.49 -46.53 -46.90
CA PRO A 526 24.77 -47.27 -45.66
C PRO A 526 25.00 -46.36 -44.45
N LYS A 527 25.63 -45.19 -44.65
CA LYS A 527 25.84 -44.20 -43.57
C LYS A 527 24.51 -43.67 -43.06
N LEU A 528 23.61 -43.30 -43.96
CA LEU A 528 22.28 -42.80 -43.60
C LEU A 528 21.45 -43.88 -42.89
N LYS A 529 21.46 -45.13 -43.37
CA LYS A 529 20.82 -46.27 -42.68
C LYS A 529 21.36 -46.44 -41.26
N GLN A 530 22.68 -46.32 -41.09
CA GLN A 530 23.31 -46.43 -39.78
C GLN A 530 22.88 -45.30 -38.84
N TYR A 531 22.81 -44.05 -39.33
CA TYR A 531 22.35 -42.90 -38.53
C TYR A 531 20.93 -43.11 -38.00
N LEU A 532 20.04 -43.59 -38.86
CA LEU A 532 18.64 -43.83 -38.50
C LEU A 532 18.51 -45.02 -37.55
N SER A 533 19.27 -46.10 -37.76
CA SER A 533 19.24 -47.28 -36.88
C SER A 533 19.65 -46.97 -35.43
N ALA A 534 20.55 -45.98 -35.23
CA ALA A 534 20.96 -45.53 -33.91
C ALA A 534 19.93 -44.61 -33.22
N ASN A 535 18.89 -44.17 -33.93
CA ASN A 535 17.97 -43.11 -33.52
C ASN A 535 16.51 -43.45 -33.88
N HIS A 536 16.01 -44.59 -33.39
CA HIS A 536 14.62 -45.07 -33.57
C HIS A 536 14.10 -45.17 -35.02
N SER A 537 14.99 -45.22 -36.01
CA SER A 537 14.68 -45.30 -37.44
C SER A 537 13.77 -44.17 -37.95
N GLN A 538 13.79 -42.99 -37.32
CA GLN A 538 13.03 -41.84 -37.78
C GLN A 538 13.96 -40.74 -38.30
N GLY A 539 13.73 -40.29 -39.53
CA GLY A 539 14.47 -39.14 -40.03
C GLY A 539 13.87 -38.46 -41.23
N ILE A 540 14.43 -37.29 -41.51
CA ILE A 540 14.03 -36.39 -42.59
C ILE A 540 15.27 -36.09 -43.42
N TYR A 541 15.19 -36.37 -44.71
CA TYR A 541 16.19 -36.03 -45.71
C TYR A 541 15.67 -34.86 -46.54
N ALA A 542 16.02 -33.64 -46.12
CA ALA A 542 15.56 -32.42 -46.76
C ALA A 542 16.56 -31.95 -47.82
N VAL A 543 16.10 -31.86 -49.06
CA VAL A 543 16.89 -31.47 -50.22
C VAL A 543 16.43 -30.11 -50.73
N PHE A 544 17.35 -29.15 -50.84
CA PHE A 544 17.07 -27.79 -51.29
C PHE A 544 17.46 -27.61 -52.76
N GLN A 545 16.50 -27.22 -53.60
CA GLN A 545 16.71 -26.99 -55.03
C GLN A 545 16.97 -25.51 -55.31
N LEU A 546 18.25 -25.13 -55.47
CA LEU A 546 18.64 -23.74 -55.76
C LEU A 546 18.54 -23.35 -57.25
N THR A 547 18.52 -24.31 -58.16
CA THR A 547 18.55 -24.06 -59.61
C THR A 547 17.57 -24.97 -60.37
N LYS A 548 17.07 -24.50 -61.52
CA LYS A 548 16.25 -25.29 -62.44
C LYS A 548 17.15 -26.18 -63.31
N ASN A 549 17.61 -27.31 -62.76
CA ASN A 549 18.39 -28.30 -63.51
C ASN A 549 17.65 -29.65 -63.55
N GLN A 550 17.15 -30.01 -64.73
CA GLN A 550 16.35 -31.24 -64.91
C GLN A 550 17.16 -32.50 -64.59
N LYS A 551 18.43 -32.58 -65.03
CA LYS A 551 19.32 -33.71 -64.72
C LYS A 551 19.51 -33.88 -63.21
N HIS A 552 19.63 -32.78 -62.46
CA HIS A 552 19.74 -32.84 -61.00
C HIS A 552 18.48 -33.39 -60.34
N LYS A 553 17.31 -32.99 -60.85
CA LYS A 553 16.01 -33.49 -60.39
C LYS A 553 15.82 -34.98 -60.73
N ASP A 554 16.21 -35.41 -61.92
CA ASP A 554 16.14 -36.83 -62.32
C ASP A 554 17.03 -37.70 -61.43
N ASN A 555 18.22 -37.21 -61.07
CA ASN A 555 19.11 -37.90 -60.14
C ASN A 555 18.56 -37.95 -58.70
N TYR A 556 17.83 -36.92 -58.26
CA TYR A 556 17.12 -36.96 -56.99
C TYR A 556 15.99 -38.00 -56.98
N LEU A 557 15.22 -38.12 -58.06
CA LEU A 557 14.19 -39.17 -58.18
C LEU A 557 14.81 -40.57 -58.15
N LYS A 558 15.96 -40.77 -58.82
CA LYS A 558 16.73 -42.02 -58.72
C LYS A 558 17.18 -42.28 -57.28
N MET A 559 17.62 -41.26 -56.56
CA MET A 559 18.01 -41.38 -55.15
C MET A 559 16.83 -41.76 -54.25
N MET A 560 15.65 -41.16 -54.44
CA MET A 560 14.46 -41.53 -53.70
C MET A 560 14.12 -43.01 -53.88
N ASN A 561 14.10 -43.50 -55.13
CA ASN A 561 13.86 -44.92 -55.42
C ASN A 561 14.94 -45.81 -54.79
N GLU A 562 16.20 -45.38 -54.81
CA GLU A 562 17.28 -46.12 -54.16
C GLU A 562 17.15 -46.15 -52.64
N TYR A 563 16.52 -45.17 -52.01
CA TYR A 563 16.44 -45.02 -50.55
C TYR A 563 15.07 -45.45 -49.98
N GLU A 564 14.15 -45.90 -50.84
CA GLU A 564 12.81 -46.37 -50.47
C GLU A 564 12.83 -47.52 -49.44
N ASP A 565 13.91 -48.32 -49.44
CA ASP A 565 14.13 -49.42 -48.50
C ASP A 565 14.70 -48.98 -47.13
N ILE A 566 14.70 -47.68 -46.82
CA ILE A 566 15.11 -47.12 -45.53
C ILE A 566 13.85 -46.84 -44.68
N PRO A 567 13.54 -47.67 -43.66
CA PRO A 567 12.35 -47.48 -42.84
C PRO A 567 12.36 -46.14 -42.11
N GLY A 568 11.22 -45.45 -42.14
CA GLY A 568 10.99 -44.20 -41.40
C GLY A 568 11.78 -42.99 -41.88
N LEU A 569 12.42 -43.05 -43.06
CA LEU A 569 12.99 -41.89 -43.74
C LEU A 569 11.92 -41.15 -44.55
N GLU A 570 11.76 -39.85 -44.32
CA GLU A 570 10.94 -38.98 -45.17
C GLU A 570 11.84 -38.11 -46.05
N HIS A 571 11.54 -38.07 -47.35
CA HIS A 571 12.22 -37.20 -48.31
C HIS A 571 11.40 -35.94 -48.54
N ILE A 572 12.03 -34.77 -48.37
CA ILE A 572 11.38 -33.47 -48.62
C ILE A 572 12.23 -32.72 -49.65
N LEU A 573 11.64 -32.35 -50.79
CA LEU A 573 12.27 -31.46 -51.77
C LEU A 573 11.70 -30.06 -51.60
N ILE A 574 12.57 -29.10 -51.25
CA ILE A 574 12.20 -27.70 -51.05
C ILE A 574 12.69 -26.89 -52.24
N LYS A 575 11.77 -26.27 -52.97
CA LYS A 575 12.11 -25.44 -54.12
C LYS A 575 12.61 -24.09 -53.64
N CYS A 576 13.85 -23.78 -53.97
CA CYS A 576 14.56 -22.57 -53.57
C CYS A 576 14.94 -21.78 -54.81
N LEU A 577 13.97 -21.55 -55.70
CA LEU A 577 14.18 -20.90 -56.98
C LEU A 577 13.89 -19.41 -56.84
N ASP A 578 14.73 -18.56 -57.43
CA ASP A 578 14.41 -17.14 -57.53
C ASP A 578 13.24 -16.97 -58.50
N ASN A 579 12.19 -16.25 -58.10
CA ASN A 579 10.99 -16.03 -58.94
C ASN A 579 11.24 -14.98 -60.05
N GLY A 580 12.49 -14.84 -60.49
CA GLY A 580 12.96 -13.89 -61.50
C GLY A 580 13.49 -14.53 -62.79
N GLU A 581 13.15 -15.79 -63.08
CA GLU A 581 13.31 -16.43 -64.39
C GLU A 581 12.06 -17.22 -64.82
#